data_AF-A0A6V8L8F7-F1
#
_entry.id   AF-A0A6V8L8F7-F1
#
_cell.length_a   1.000
_cell.length_b   1.000
_cell.length_c   1.000
_cell.angle_alpha   90.00
_cell.angle_beta   90.00
_cell.angle_gamma   90.00
#
_symmetry.space_group_name_H-M   'P 1'
#
loop_
_entity.id
_entity.type
_entity.pdbx_description
1 polymer ?
#
loop_
_entity_poly.entity_id
_entity_poly.type
_entity_poly.pdbx_seq_one_letter_code
_entity_poly.pdbx_strand_id
1 'polypeptide(L)'
;MSLISSDGSITGLSDAQLVGQLEELGIPRHQLGIAHLLQSWQRVRVPPVVAFALWQLRDRVDERGCIYRRPSIPVEESSPAIRYIQLAAELGETRRSDPTLRRVVDWLLDRQLPDGSIPLIVSAGYGETGQTSRTLRALGLLGDPALSARLDAMREYLVDTAISQPVGAAWAYSTIERTVVTGSTSHVVTCLIGAGGPAEVIAQGVRFLLAVQEPNGGWAEVPGHQPAVHNCFNAVRALRTAQGAGIAGADEVTAALDRARHWFRNALQGVAPRTVIDHAFAVRTAMQLDLLHLPRYERLTHRLSRRQRQFLAPTADAYAETEIAAIALAETSRHVDAAPEDHPGWQWRWRLPAVSPPFLARGTYFYDLLYSAVNARWWVRVVDALMDRDVVDRTAGLVLGTITALAVINPDVANILAQVDGARLTVTLAGIAALLLLWFGVKTAAQTSLLKALTSSVSALVPAAVLTWVLDSPTPDAPALISLLGLRLLVIDVVAFTADSTGLLDRLLPKQ
;
A
#
# COMPACT_ATOMS: atom_id res chain seq x y z
N MET A 1 21.00 -7.08 -22.70
CA MET A 1 21.60 -7.73 -21.52
C MET A 1 20.47 -8.20 -20.62
N SER A 2 20.25 -9.52 -20.57
CA SER A 2 19.29 -10.14 -19.65
C SER A 2 19.84 -10.03 -18.23
N LEU A 3 19.06 -9.44 -17.33
CA LEU A 3 19.40 -9.26 -15.90
C LEU A 3 19.09 -10.50 -15.04
N ILE A 4 18.70 -11.62 -15.67
CA ILE A 4 18.20 -12.81 -14.98
C ILE A 4 18.87 -14.05 -15.59
N SER A 5 19.70 -14.72 -14.79
CA SER A 5 20.16 -16.08 -15.07
C SER A 5 19.06 -17.09 -14.75
N SER A 6 19.13 -18.25 -15.39
CA SER A 6 18.20 -19.36 -15.22
C SER A 6 18.15 -19.95 -13.80
N ASP A 7 19.07 -19.56 -12.91
CA ASP A 7 19.12 -19.97 -11.50
C ASP A 7 18.41 -19.00 -10.53
N GLY A 8 17.84 -17.89 -11.02
CA GLY A 8 17.11 -16.92 -10.19
C GLY A 8 18.01 -16.01 -9.34
N SER A 9 19.33 -16.01 -9.56
CA SER A 9 20.21 -14.97 -9.01
C SER A 9 20.16 -13.71 -9.88
N ILE A 10 20.36 -12.51 -9.28
CA ILE A 10 20.76 -11.35 -10.09
C ILE A 10 22.21 -11.58 -10.48
N THR A 11 22.46 -12.10 -11.67
CA THR A 11 23.80 -11.95 -12.24
C THR A 11 24.05 -10.46 -12.45
N GLY A 12 24.85 -9.85 -11.58
CA GLY A 12 25.39 -8.49 -11.76
C GLY A 12 25.04 -7.45 -10.69
N LEU A 13 24.25 -7.78 -9.66
CA LEU A 13 24.15 -6.97 -8.44
C LEU A 13 24.71 -7.80 -7.29
N SER A 14 25.99 -7.61 -6.99
CA SER A 14 26.58 -8.03 -5.72
C SER A 14 25.74 -7.50 -4.55
N ASP A 15 25.77 -8.17 -3.39
CA ASP A 15 25.13 -7.68 -2.17
C ASP A 15 25.43 -6.19 -1.92
N ALA A 16 26.68 -5.77 -2.22
CA ALA A 16 27.11 -4.39 -2.14
C ALA A 16 26.34 -3.43 -3.08
N GLN A 17 26.00 -3.86 -4.31
CA GLN A 17 25.22 -3.02 -5.24
C GLN A 17 23.74 -2.97 -4.88
N LEU A 18 23.16 -4.07 -4.38
CA LEU A 18 21.78 -4.04 -3.88
C LEU A 18 21.68 -3.15 -2.64
N VAL A 19 22.62 -3.28 -1.69
CA VAL A 19 22.72 -2.41 -0.52
C VAL A 19 22.89 -0.95 -0.96
N GLY A 20 23.76 -0.67 -1.94
CA GLY A 20 23.91 0.67 -2.50
C GLY A 20 22.63 1.23 -3.15
N GLN A 21 21.84 0.41 -3.85
CA GLN A 21 20.54 0.84 -4.39
C GLN A 21 19.50 1.09 -3.30
N LEU A 22 19.51 0.30 -2.22
CA LEU A 22 18.65 0.53 -1.06
C LEU A 22 19.05 1.82 -0.34
N GLU A 23 20.35 2.09 -0.20
CA GLU A 23 20.89 3.35 0.32
C GLU A 23 20.48 4.55 -0.55
N GLU A 24 20.51 4.43 -1.88
CA GLU A 24 20.02 5.45 -2.82
C GLU A 24 18.52 5.73 -2.64
N LEU A 25 17.76 4.74 -2.15
CA LEU A 25 16.35 4.91 -1.78
C LEU A 25 16.17 5.46 -0.37
N GLY A 26 17.23 5.70 0.40
CA GLY A 26 17.16 6.16 1.80
C GLY A 26 16.87 5.04 2.80
N ILE A 27 17.04 3.77 2.41
CA ILE A 27 16.88 2.60 3.29
C ILE A 27 18.23 2.35 3.99
N PRO A 28 18.34 2.53 5.32
CA PRO A 28 19.63 2.44 6.02
C PRO A 28 20.24 1.03 6.01
N ARG A 29 21.57 0.94 6.09
CA ARG A 29 22.32 -0.34 6.15
C ARG A 29 21.85 -1.31 7.24
N HIS A 30 21.40 -0.82 8.39
CA HIS A 30 20.91 -1.70 9.46
C HIS A 30 19.61 -2.44 9.07
N GLN A 31 18.96 -2.02 7.98
CA GLN A 31 17.82 -2.72 7.38
C GLN A 31 18.27 -3.78 6.37
N LEU A 32 19.47 -4.38 6.52
CA LEU A 32 19.94 -5.56 5.75
C LEU A 32 18.91 -6.70 5.69
N GLY A 33 18.03 -6.80 6.69
CA GLY A 33 16.86 -7.69 6.65
C GLY A 33 15.96 -7.46 5.43
N ILE A 34 15.78 -6.21 4.98
CA ILE A 34 15.05 -5.84 3.76
C ILE A 34 15.78 -6.31 2.51
N ALA A 35 17.11 -6.18 2.47
CA ALA A 35 17.90 -6.67 1.34
C ALA A 35 17.77 -8.19 1.20
N HIS A 36 17.91 -8.93 2.29
CA HIS A 36 17.73 -10.39 2.29
C HIS A 36 16.28 -10.80 1.96
N LEU A 37 15.29 -10.04 2.44
CA LEU A 37 13.88 -10.25 2.12
C LEU A 37 13.61 -10.04 0.63
N LEU A 38 14.10 -8.94 0.05
CA LEU A 38 14.01 -8.65 -1.39
C LEU A 38 14.71 -9.70 -2.24
N GLN A 39 15.89 -10.17 -1.80
CA GLN A 39 16.59 -11.28 -2.48
C GLN A 39 15.79 -12.58 -2.40
N SER A 40 15.18 -12.88 -1.25
CA SER A 40 14.34 -14.08 -1.10
C SER A 40 13.12 -14.02 -2.02
N TRP A 41 12.48 -12.86 -2.11
CA TRP A 41 11.33 -12.59 -2.97
C TRP A 41 11.70 -12.60 -4.45
N GLN A 42 12.91 -12.17 -4.79
CA GLN A 42 13.40 -12.27 -6.14
C GLN A 42 13.65 -13.71 -6.59
N ARG A 43 14.18 -14.58 -5.71
CA ARG A 43 14.33 -16.01 -6.02
C ARG A 43 12.99 -16.65 -6.37
N VAL A 44 11.90 -16.17 -5.78
CA VAL A 44 10.52 -16.59 -6.09
C VAL A 44 9.82 -15.67 -7.11
N ARG A 45 10.57 -14.84 -7.83
CA ARG A 45 10.09 -14.00 -8.95
C ARG A 45 8.94 -13.05 -8.57
N VAL A 46 9.05 -12.44 -7.40
CA VAL A 46 8.06 -11.49 -6.88
C VAL A 46 8.48 -10.06 -7.24
N PRO A 47 7.62 -9.27 -7.92
CA PRO A 47 7.92 -7.87 -8.19
C PRO A 47 8.11 -7.07 -6.89
N PRO A 48 9.12 -6.17 -6.79
CA PRO A 48 9.37 -5.40 -5.57
C PRO A 48 8.16 -4.63 -5.05
N VAL A 49 7.35 -4.07 -5.95
CA VAL A 49 6.12 -3.35 -5.60
C VAL A 49 5.08 -4.22 -4.90
N VAL A 50 5.00 -5.51 -5.24
CA VAL A 50 4.11 -6.50 -4.61
C VAL A 50 4.62 -6.84 -3.22
N ALA A 51 5.94 -7.03 -3.12
CA ALA A 51 6.67 -7.22 -1.88
C ALA A 51 6.44 -6.07 -0.88
N PHE A 52 6.55 -4.82 -1.33
CA PHE A 52 6.24 -3.65 -0.49
C PHE A 52 4.77 -3.58 -0.08
N ALA A 53 3.84 -3.95 -0.96
CA ALA A 53 2.43 -4.02 -0.60
C ALA A 53 2.17 -5.07 0.50
N LEU A 54 2.75 -6.27 0.38
CA LEU A 54 2.65 -7.31 1.40
C LEU A 54 3.20 -6.81 2.74
N TRP A 55 4.39 -6.20 2.74
CA TRP A 55 4.96 -5.59 3.93
C TRP A 55 3.99 -4.59 4.56
N GLN A 56 3.51 -3.63 3.77
CA GLN A 56 2.62 -2.59 4.27
C GLN A 56 1.36 -3.17 4.93
N LEU A 57 0.82 -4.26 4.40
CA LEU A 57 -0.33 -4.95 4.98
C LEU A 57 0.03 -5.62 6.32
N ARG A 58 1.20 -6.25 6.42
CA ARG A 58 1.70 -6.80 7.70
C ARG A 58 1.79 -5.74 8.79
N ASP A 59 2.31 -4.56 8.46
CA ASP A 59 2.42 -3.44 9.40
C ASP A 59 1.05 -2.89 9.85
N ARG A 60 -0.04 -3.26 9.17
CA ARG A 60 -1.42 -2.89 9.54
C ARG A 60 -2.13 -3.97 10.35
N VAL A 61 -1.53 -5.15 10.52
CA VAL A 61 -2.11 -6.23 11.33
C VAL A 61 -2.01 -5.84 12.81
N ASP A 62 -3.14 -5.75 13.49
CA ASP A 62 -3.17 -5.51 14.93
C ASP A 62 -2.70 -6.75 15.73
N GLU A 63 -2.62 -6.64 17.05
CA GLU A 63 -2.19 -7.74 17.92
C GLU A 63 -3.11 -8.98 17.83
N ARG A 64 -4.37 -8.77 17.43
CA ARG A 64 -5.39 -9.82 17.29
C ARG A 64 -5.38 -10.48 15.92
N GLY A 65 -4.67 -9.94 14.94
CA GLY A 65 -4.68 -10.42 13.55
C GLY A 65 -5.68 -9.69 12.64
N CYS A 66 -6.35 -8.63 13.11
CA CYS A 66 -7.27 -7.83 12.31
C CYS A 66 -6.51 -6.88 11.39
N ILE A 67 -7.02 -6.69 10.16
CA ILE A 67 -6.56 -5.65 9.23
C ILE A 67 -7.72 -4.72 8.93
N TYR A 68 -7.60 -3.46 9.34
CA TYR A 68 -8.60 -2.45 9.02
C TYR A 68 -8.48 -2.01 7.57
N ARG A 69 -9.62 -1.89 6.88
CA ARG A 69 -9.67 -1.43 5.50
C ARG A 69 -9.02 -0.05 5.34
N ARG A 70 -9.28 0.85 6.30
CA ARG A 70 -8.64 2.16 6.42
C ARG A 70 -8.27 2.42 7.88
N PRO A 71 -7.10 2.98 8.18
CA PRO A 71 -6.72 3.30 9.56
C PRO A 71 -7.72 4.23 10.28
N SER A 72 -8.42 5.08 9.54
CA SER A 72 -9.40 6.03 10.07
C SER A 72 -10.81 5.46 10.28
N ILE A 73 -11.06 4.21 9.86
CA ILE A 73 -12.38 3.57 9.94
C ILE A 73 -12.20 2.23 10.64
N PRO A 74 -12.35 2.18 11.98
CA PRO A 74 -12.08 0.97 12.77
C PRO A 74 -13.25 -0.03 12.71
N VAL A 75 -13.71 -0.35 11.49
CA VAL A 75 -14.72 -1.40 11.27
C VAL A 75 -14.00 -2.70 10.99
N GLU A 76 -14.31 -3.73 11.78
CA GLU A 76 -13.80 -5.09 11.56
C GLU A 76 -14.51 -5.69 10.34
N GLU A 77 -13.77 -5.79 9.24
CA GLU A 77 -14.21 -6.41 7.98
C GLU A 77 -13.30 -7.60 7.65
N SER A 78 -13.87 -8.68 7.14
CA SER A 78 -13.09 -9.86 6.73
C SER A 78 -12.32 -9.64 5.42
N SER A 79 -12.79 -8.72 4.58
CA SER A 79 -12.26 -8.49 3.22
C SER A 79 -10.76 -8.20 3.16
N PRO A 80 -10.17 -7.28 3.96
CA PRO A 80 -8.73 -7.08 3.99
C PRO A 80 -7.95 -8.32 4.45
N ALA A 81 -8.41 -9.01 5.50
CA ALA A 81 -7.75 -10.23 5.97
C ALA A 81 -7.70 -11.33 4.87
N ILE A 82 -8.81 -11.55 4.17
CA ILE A 82 -8.92 -12.53 3.07
C ILE A 82 -7.92 -12.22 1.96
N ARG A 83 -7.79 -10.94 1.59
CA ARG A 83 -6.90 -10.50 0.51
C ARG A 83 -5.43 -10.56 0.92
N TYR A 84 -5.10 -10.22 2.16
CA TYR A 84 -3.76 -10.40 2.71
C TYR A 84 -3.36 -11.87 2.66
N ILE A 85 -4.22 -12.77 3.14
CA ILE A 85 -4.01 -14.23 3.08
C ILE A 85 -3.81 -14.67 1.62
N GLN A 86 -4.67 -14.20 0.71
CA GLN A 86 -4.53 -14.52 -0.71
C GLN A 86 -3.17 -14.07 -1.24
N LEU A 87 -2.77 -12.82 -0.98
CA LEU A 87 -1.50 -12.29 -1.47
C LEU A 87 -0.32 -13.09 -0.89
N ALA A 88 -0.29 -13.32 0.42
CA ALA A 88 0.76 -14.09 1.08
C ALA A 88 0.86 -15.52 0.53
N ALA A 89 -0.26 -16.22 0.39
CA ALA A 89 -0.32 -17.57 -0.17
C ALA A 89 0.17 -17.61 -1.62
N GLU A 90 -0.22 -16.64 -2.44
CA GLU A 90 0.25 -16.52 -3.82
C GLU A 90 1.78 -16.35 -3.84
N LEU A 91 2.37 -15.67 -2.85
CA LEU A 91 3.83 -15.51 -2.72
C LEU A 91 4.54 -16.71 -2.09
N GLY A 92 3.82 -17.81 -1.84
CA GLY A 92 4.36 -19.06 -1.29
C GLY A 92 4.50 -19.05 0.23
N GLU A 93 3.90 -18.09 0.93
CA GLU A 93 3.94 -18.04 2.38
C GLU A 93 2.90 -18.98 3.00
N THR A 94 3.26 -19.54 4.15
CA THR A 94 2.45 -20.51 4.90
C THR A 94 2.30 -20.05 6.35
N ARG A 95 1.32 -20.61 7.08
CA ARG A 95 1.15 -20.37 8.53
C ARG A 95 2.39 -20.77 9.36
N ARG A 96 3.27 -21.62 8.81
CA ARG A 96 4.51 -22.03 9.46
C ARG A 96 5.66 -21.05 9.21
N SER A 97 5.71 -20.46 8.01
CA SER A 97 6.78 -19.55 7.61
C SER A 97 6.54 -18.10 8.03
N ASP A 98 5.29 -17.68 8.22
CA ASP A 98 4.94 -16.32 8.63
C ASP A 98 4.00 -16.31 9.86
N PRO A 99 4.48 -15.87 11.05
CA PRO A 99 3.65 -15.78 12.25
C PRO A 99 2.54 -14.73 12.14
N THR A 100 2.70 -13.69 11.31
CA THR A 100 1.67 -12.69 11.04
C THR A 100 0.56 -13.31 10.19
N LEU A 101 0.90 -14.06 9.14
CA LEU A 101 -0.08 -14.84 8.38
C LEU A 101 -0.87 -15.79 9.26
N ARG A 102 -0.21 -16.52 10.16
CA ARG A 102 -0.89 -17.37 11.13
C ARG A 102 -1.92 -16.60 11.97
N ARG A 103 -1.53 -15.45 12.54
CA ARG A 103 -2.46 -14.62 13.34
C ARG A 103 -3.68 -14.15 12.54
N VAL A 104 -3.47 -13.69 11.29
CA VAL A 104 -4.59 -13.23 10.44
C VAL A 104 -5.52 -14.39 10.07
N VAL A 105 -4.98 -15.58 9.81
CA VAL A 105 -5.79 -16.79 9.57
C VAL A 105 -6.60 -17.16 10.82
N ASP A 106 -5.96 -17.20 11.98
CA ASP A 106 -6.60 -17.55 13.24
C ASP A 106 -7.73 -16.55 13.56
N TRP A 107 -7.45 -15.25 13.42
CA TRP A 107 -8.45 -14.19 13.54
C TRP A 107 -9.65 -14.42 12.62
N LEU A 108 -9.41 -14.69 11.33
CA LEU A 108 -10.48 -14.87 10.36
C LEU A 108 -11.36 -16.10 10.68
N LEU A 109 -10.74 -17.20 11.12
CA LEU A 109 -11.44 -18.44 11.48
C LEU A 109 -12.23 -18.30 12.78
N ASP A 110 -11.78 -17.48 13.72
CA ASP A 110 -12.51 -17.14 14.94
C ASP A 110 -13.79 -16.33 14.66
N ARG A 111 -13.98 -15.84 13.42
CA ARG A 111 -15.18 -15.13 12.96
C ARG A 111 -16.03 -15.95 11.99
N GLN A 112 -15.64 -17.20 11.72
CA GLN A 112 -16.50 -18.12 11.00
C GLN A 112 -17.77 -18.40 11.81
N LEU A 113 -18.93 -18.24 11.18
CA LEU A 113 -20.22 -18.48 11.80
C LEU A 113 -20.50 -19.99 11.96
N PRO A 114 -21.44 -20.40 12.83
CA PRO A 114 -21.75 -21.82 13.05
C PRO A 114 -22.20 -22.58 11.81
N ASP A 115 -22.78 -21.89 10.83
CA ASP A 115 -23.19 -22.44 9.53
C ASP A 115 -22.02 -22.58 8.54
N GLY A 116 -20.79 -22.24 8.95
CA GLY A 116 -19.59 -22.31 8.12
C GLY A 116 -19.31 -21.04 7.31
N SER A 117 -20.23 -20.07 7.28
CA SER A 117 -20.07 -18.86 6.49
C SER A 117 -19.12 -17.83 7.12
N ILE A 118 -18.69 -16.87 6.30
CA ILE A 118 -17.84 -15.74 6.70
C ILE A 118 -18.64 -14.43 6.52
N PRO A 119 -18.77 -13.60 7.56
CA PRO A 119 -19.44 -12.31 7.44
C PRO A 119 -18.55 -11.28 6.75
N LEU A 120 -19.14 -10.33 6.01
CA LEU A 120 -18.41 -9.16 5.49
C LEU A 120 -17.99 -8.23 6.63
N ILE A 121 -18.98 -7.77 7.40
CA ILE A 121 -18.80 -6.95 8.60
C ILE A 121 -19.01 -7.88 9.79
N VAL A 122 -18.00 -8.01 10.65
CA VAL A 122 -18.00 -9.00 11.74
C VAL A 122 -19.21 -8.81 12.67
N SER A 123 -19.59 -7.56 12.96
CA SER A 123 -20.73 -7.24 13.83
C SER A 123 -22.11 -7.48 13.20
N ALA A 124 -22.20 -7.73 11.89
CA ALA A 124 -23.49 -7.92 11.21
C ALA A 124 -24.12 -9.29 11.52
N GLY A 125 -23.31 -10.30 11.87
CA GLY A 125 -23.79 -11.60 12.33
C GLY A 125 -24.44 -12.49 11.27
N TYR A 126 -24.28 -12.19 9.98
CA TYR A 126 -24.74 -13.05 8.88
C TYR A 126 -23.66 -13.27 7.83
N GLY A 127 -23.69 -14.45 7.21
CA GLY A 127 -22.73 -14.87 6.19
C GLY A 127 -22.91 -14.16 4.85
N GLU A 128 -21.80 -13.93 4.15
CA GLU A 128 -21.77 -13.40 2.78
C GLU A 128 -21.13 -14.46 1.87
N THR A 129 -21.81 -14.80 0.77
CA THR A 129 -21.38 -15.85 -0.17
C THR A 129 -20.03 -15.49 -0.80
N GLY A 130 -19.83 -14.24 -1.19
CA GLY A 130 -18.59 -13.73 -1.77
C GLY A 130 -17.42 -13.80 -0.78
N GLN A 131 -17.59 -13.41 0.49
CA GLN A 131 -16.55 -13.55 1.50
C GLN A 131 -16.24 -15.02 1.78
N THR A 132 -17.27 -15.85 1.93
CA THR A 132 -17.11 -17.28 2.24
C THR A 132 -16.34 -17.99 1.13
N SER A 133 -16.71 -17.79 -0.13
CA SER A 133 -16.02 -18.35 -1.30
C SER A 133 -14.58 -17.84 -1.46
N ARG A 134 -14.34 -16.54 -1.24
CA ARG A 134 -12.97 -15.99 -1.28
C ARG A 134 -12.11 -16.50 -0.12
N THR A 135 -12.69 -16.67 1.07
CA THR A 135 -12.00 -17.23 2.24
C THR A 135 -11.63 -18.68 2.01
N LEU A 136 -12.59 -19.51 1.58
CA LEU A 136 -12.37 -20.91 1.23
C LEU A 136 -11.23 -21.04 0.21
N ARG A 137 -11.25 -20.22 -0.84
CA ARG A 137 -10.20 -20.20 -1.87
C ARG A 137 -8.85 -19.75 -1.30
N ALA A 138 -8.80 -18.64 -0.56
CA ALA A 138 -7.55 -18.07 -0.04
C ALA A 138 -6.87 -18.99 0.97
N LEU A 139 -7.65 -19.57 1.90
CA LEU A 139 -7.14 -20.53 2.87
C LEU A 139 -6.78 -21.88 2.23
N GLY A 140 -7.53 -22.32 1.21
CA GLY A 140 -7.22 -23.53 0.45
C GLY A 140 -5.85 -23.49 -0.24
N LEU A 141 -5.40 -22.30 -0.66
CA LEU A 141 -4.06 -22.11 -1.25
C LEU A 141 -2.92 -22.40 -0.25
N LEU A 142 -3.18 -22.35 1.06
CA LEU A 142 -2.17 -22.63 2.08
C LEU A 142 -1.85 -24.12 2.21
N GLY A 143 -2.73 -25.01 1.71
CA GLY A 143 -2.54 -26.45 1.75
C GLY A 143 -2.38 -27.03 3.17
N ASP A 144 -2.88 -26.34 4.19
CA ASP A 144 -2.73 -26.74 5.59
C ASP A 144 -3.85 -27.71 6.02
N PRO A 145 -3.54 -28.99 6.32
CA PRO A 145 -4.54 -29.97 6.74
C PRO A 145 -5.30 -29.59 8.00
N ALA A 146 -4.72 -28.75 8.87
CA ALA A 146 -5.40 -28.29 10.08
C ALA A 146 -6.63 -27.40 9.78
N LEU A 147 -6.77 -26.94 8.54
CA LEU A 147 -7.90 -26.12 8.10
C LEU A 147 -9.07 -26.96 7.55
N SER A 148 -8.90 -28.27 7.32
CA SER A 148 -9.85 -29.10 6.56
C SER A 148 -11.30 -28.96 7.04
N ALA A 149 -11.55 -29.20 8.33
CA ALA A 149 -12.90 -29.12 8.90
C ALA A 149 -13.55 -27.73 8.73
N ARG A 150 -12.75 -26.65 8.82
CA ARG A 150 -13.22 -25.28 8.64
C ARG A 150 -13.57 -25.00 7.17
N LEU A 151 -12.75 -25.50 6.24
CA LEU A 151 -12.97 -25.37 4.80
C LEU A 151 -14.15 -26.22 4.32
N ASP A 152 -14.33 -27.41 4.89
CA ASP A 152 -15.46 -28.28 4.60
C ASP A 152 -16.79 -27.60 4.99
N ALA A 153 -16.85 -26.97 6.16
CA ALA A 153 -18.03 -26.18 6.58
C ALA A 153 -18.32 -25.00 5.64
N MET A 154 -17.29 -24.28 5.16
CA MET A 154 -17.48 -23.22 4.15
C MET A 154 -18.01 -23.79 2.84
N ARG A 155 -17.51 -24.95 2.42
CA ARG A 155 -17.96 -25.62 1.20
C ARG A 155 -19.43 -26.05 1.31
N GLU A 156 -19.82 -26.65 2.43
CA GLU A 156 -21.20 -27.05 2.72
C GLU A 156 -22.14 -25.85 2.69
N TYR A 157 -21.81 -24.76 3.38
CA TYR A 157 -22.58 -23.51 3.31
C TYR A 157 -22.83 -23.04 1.86
N LEU A 158 -21.79 -23.05 1.03
CA LEU A 158 -21.91 -22.60 -0.37
C LEU A 158 -22.76 -23.55 -1.21
N VAL A 159 -22.73 -24.86 -0.95
CA VAL A 159 -23.59 -25.83 -1.63
C VAL A 159 -25.05 -25.63 -1.20
N ASP A 160 -25.30 -25.49 0.10
CA ASP A 160 -26.65 -25.41 0.67
C ASP A 160 -27.36 -24.08 0.36
N THR A 161 -26.59 -23.02 0.11
CA THR A 161 -27.13 -21.68 -0.24
C THR A 161 -27.31 -21.44 -1.73
N ALA A 162 -27.07 -22.45 -2.58
CA ALA A 162 -27.33 -22.36 -4.01
C ALA A 162 -28.82 -22.11 -4.29
N ILE A 163 -29.12 -21.12 -5.12
CA ILE A 163 -30.49 -20.76 -5.51
C ILE A 163 -30.75 -21.31 -6.91
N SER A 164 -31.72 -22.23 -7.03
CA SER A 164 -32.18 -22.73 -8.32
C SER A 164 -32.73 -21.60 -9.19
N GLN A 165 -32.32 -21.57 -10.45
CA GLN A 165 -32.74 -20.63 -11.49
C GLN A 165 -33.24 -21.41 -12.71
N PRO A 166 -34.06 -20.81 -13.59
CA PRO A 166 -34.50 -21.48 -14.82
C PRO A 166 -33.35 -21.95 -15.72
N VAL A 167 -32.19 -21.27 -15.63
CA VAL A 167 -31.00 -21.50 -16.47
C VAL A 167 -29.82 -22.11 -15.70
N GLY A 168 -30.03 -22.64 -14.49
CA GLY A 168 -28.97 -23.24 -13.67
C GLY A 168 -29.13 -22.97 -12.18
N ALA A 169 -28.03 -22.70 -11.49
CA ALA A 169 -28.02 -22.29 -10.09
C ALA A 169 -27.16 -21.04 -9.95
N ALA A 170 -27.51 -20.18 -9.01
CA ALA A 170 -26.78 -18.95 -8.76
C ALA A 170 -26.75 -18.63 -7.28
N TRP A 171 -25.91 -17.67 -6.91
CA TRP A 171 -25.76 -17.24 -5.54
C TRP A 171 -26.04 -15.75 -5.41
N ALA A 172 -26.71 -15.40 -4.32
CA ALA A 172 -26.88 -14.02 -3.91
C ALA A 172 -25.71 -13.57 -3.02
N TYR A 173 -25.68 -12.29 -2.63
CA TYR A 173 -24.70 -11.78 -1.68
C TYR A 173 -24.82 -12.48 -0.32
N SER A 174 -26.04 -12.63 0.18
CA SER A 174 -26.29 -13.24 1.49
C SER A 174 -27.57 -14.08 1.46
N THR A 175 -27.85 -14.78 2.55
CA THR A 175 -29.11 -15.49 2.74
C THR A 175 -30.28 -14.54 3.01
N ILE A 176 -30.00 -13.29 3.39
CA ILE A 176 -31.00 -12.25 3.66
C ILE A 176 -31.46 -11.60 2.34
N GLU A 177 -30.51 -11.09 1.56
CA GLU A 177 -30.78 -10.54 0.22
C GLU A 177 -30.62 -11.64 -0.81
N ARG A 178 -31.74 -12.18 -1.31
CA ARG A 178 -31.75 -13.32 -2.23
C ARG A 178 -31.60 -12.95 -3.72
N THR A 179 -31.24 -11.71 -4.02
CA THR A 179 -30.95 -11.27 -5.40
C THR A 179 -29.70 -11.98 -5.89
N VAL A 180 -29.85 -12.90 -6.85
CA VAL A 180 -28.71 -13.61 -7.43
C VAL A 180 -27.82 -12.65 -8.21
N VAL A 181 -26.51 -12.78 -8.02
CA VAL A 181 -25.51 -11.90 -8.66
C VAL A 181 -24.40 -12.70 -9.33
N THR A 182 -23.90 -12.17 -10.44
CA THR A 182 -22.86 -12.83 -11.24
C THR A 182 -21.52 -12.87 -10.48
N GLY A 183 -21.23 -11.84 -9.68
CA GLY A 183 -20.01 -11.74 -8.88
C GLY A 183 -19.90 -12.88 -7.86
N SER A 184 -20.90 -13.05 -7.01
CA SER A 184 -20.97 -14.15 -6.03
C SER A 184 -20.95 -15.51 -6.72
N THR A 185 -21.77 -15.69 -7.75
CA THR A 185 -21.83 -16.96 -8.51
C THR A 185 -20.47 -17.35 -9.08
N SER A 186 -19.76 -16.39 -9.68
CA SER A 186 -18.41 -16.61 -10.23
C SER A 186 -17.39 -17.02 -9.17
N HIS A 187 -17.44 -16.38 -7.99
CA HIS A 187 -16.54 -16.73 -6.89
C HIS A 187 -16.83 -18.14 -6.34
N VAL A 188 -18.11 -18.49 -6.18
CA VAL A 188 -18.51 -19.83 -5.71
C VAL A 188 -18.10 -20.91 -6.70
N VAL A 189 -18.42 -20.75 -7.99
CA VAL A 189 -17.99 -21.71 -9.02
C VAL A 189 -16.48 -21.92 -8.98
N THR A 190 -15.70 -20.82 -8.95
CA THR A 190 -14.24 -20.91 -8.92
C THR A 190 -13.73 -21.63 -7.66
N CYS A 191 -14.28 -21.34 -6.48
CA CYS A 191 -13.80 -21.96 -5.25
C CYS A 191 -14.25 -23.42 -5.11
N LEU A 192 -15.49 -23.77 -5.50
CA LEU A 192 -15.99 -25.14 -5.44
C LEU A 192 -15.21 -26.07 -6.37
N ILE A 193 -14.78 -25.59 -7.54
CA ILE A 193 -13.88 -26.38 -8.41
C ILE A 193 -12.58 -26.73 -7.68
N GLY A 194 -11.94 -25.73 -7.05
CA GLY A 194 -10.69 -25.95 -6.32
C GLY A 194 -10.84 -26.79 -5.04
N ALA A 195 -12.01 -26.72 -4.40
CA ALA A 195 -12.30 -27.41 -3.13
C ALA A 195 -13.00 -28.78 -3.31
N GLY A 196 -13.17 -29.26 -4.56
CA GLY A 196 -13.84 -30.53 -4.84
C GLY A 196 -15.33 -30.55 -4.51
N GLY A 197 -16.06 -29.47 -4.83
CA GLY A 197 -17.51 -29.39 -4.64
C GLY A 197 -18.30 -30.30 -5.59
N PRO A 198 -19.61 -30.49 -5.34
CA PRO A 198 -20.44 -31.36 -6.16
C PRO A 198 -20.50 -30.91 -7.63
N ALA A 199 -20.13 -31.81 -8.55
CA ALA A 199 -20.01 -31.49 -9.97
C ALA A 199 -21.30 -30.89 -10.58
N GLU A 200 -22.47 -31.40 -10.19
CA GLU A 200 -23.75 -30.88 -10.69
C GLU A 200 -24.02 -29.44 -10.26
N VAL A 201 -23.71 -29.09 -9.00
CA VAL A 201 -23.89 -27.71 -8.49
C VAL A 201 -22.96 -26.75 -9.23
N ILE A 202 -21.72 -27.17 -9.48
CA ILE A 202 -20.75 -26.36 -10.25
C ILE A 202 -21.24 -26.20 -11.70
N ALA A 203 -21.67 -27.29 -12.35
CA ALA A 203 -22.19 -27.25 -13.70
C ALA A 203 -23.41 -26.33 -13.82
N GLN A 204 -24.32 -26.35 -12.84
CA GLN A 204 -25.45 -25.43 -12.76
C GLN A 204 -25.03 -23.97 -12.62
N GLY A 205 -24.00 -23.67 -11.81
CA GLY A 205 -23.41 -22.35 -11.69
C GLY A 205 -22.80 -21.86 -13.01
N VAL A 206 -22.11 -22.74 -13.73
CA VAL A 206 -21.55 -22.44 -15.05
C VAL A 206 -22.64 -22.18 -16.08
N ARG A 207 -23.70 -23.01 -16.13
CA ARG A 207 -24.86 -22.80 -17.02
C ARG A 207 -25.50 -21.44 -16.79
N PHE A 208 -25.66 -21.03 -15.54
CA PHE A 208 -26.14 -19.69 -15.21
C PHE A 208 -25.22 -18.59 -15.77
N LEU A 209 -23.90 -18.66 -15.52
CA LEU A 209 -22.96 -17.64 -15.99
C LEU A 209 -22.93 -17.50 -17.52
N LEU A 210 -23.03 -18.62 -18.25
CA LEU A 210 -23.11 -18.62 -19.72
C LEU A 210 -24.42 -17.98 -20.20
N ALA A 211 -25.54 -18.29 -19.55
CA ALA A 211 -26.87 -17.82 -19.93
C ALA A 211 -27.09 -16.31 -19.65
N VAL A 212 -26.45 -15.76 -18.61
CA VAL A 212 -26.61 -14.35 -18.20
C VAL A 212 -25.55 -13.41 -18.76
N GLN A 213 -24.75 -13.86 -19.74
CA GLN A 213 -23.87 -12.94 -20.46
C GLN A 213 -24.72 -11.98 -21.28
N GLU A 214 -24.47 -10.68 -21.12
CA GLU A 214 -25.22 -9.65 -21.84
C GLU A 214 -24.96 -9.71 -23.36
N PRO A 215 -25.89 -9.24 -24.20
CA PRO A 215 -25.74 -9.27 -25.67
C PRO A 215 -24.47 -8.59 -26.19
N ASN A 216 -23.95 -7.60 -25.44
CA ASN A 216 -22.70 -6.92 -25.79
C ASN A 216 -21.43 -7.71 -25.44
N GLY A 217 -21.56 -8.87 -24.79
CA GLY A 217 -20.48 -9.78 -24.39
C GLY A 217 -19.95 -9.60 -22.96
N GLY A 218 -20.46 -8.63 -22.20
CA GLY A 218 -20.07 -8.42 -20.80
C GLY A 218 -20.97 -9.13 -19.80
N TRP A 219 -20.62 -9.02 -18.51
CA TRP A 219 -21.44 -9.43 -17.37
C TRP A 219 -21.69 -8.25 -16.45
N ALA A 220 -22.97 -8.03 -16.13
CA ALA A 220 -23.40 -7.08 -15.11
C ALA A 220 -23.45 -7.76 -13.72
N GLU A 221 -23.48 -6.97 -12.64
CA GLU A 221 -23.62 -7.53 -11.28
C GLU A 221 -24.92 -8.34 -11.16
N VAL A 222 -26.02 -7.70 -11.51
CA VAL A 222 -27.35 -8.29 -11.64
C VAL A 222 -27.64 -8.44 -13.13
N PRO A 223 -28.03 -9.63 -13.62
CA PRO A 223 -28.40 -9.84 -15.02
C PRO A 223 -29.39 -8.78 -15.54
N GLY A 224 -29.22 -8.35 -16.79
CA GLY A 224 -30.03 -7.34 -17.45
C GLY A 224 -29.59 -5.89 -17.21
N HIS A 225 -28.50 -5.66 -16.46
CA HIS A 225 -27.94 -4.33 -16.22
C HIS A 225 -26.69 -4.06 -17.07
N GLN A 226 -26.06 -2.89 -16.89
CA GLN A 226 -24.84 -2.56 -17.59
C GLN A 226 -23.64 -3.38 -17.07
N PRO A 227 -22.88 -4.05 -17.96
CA PRO A 227 -21.67 -4.76 -17.56
C PRO A 227 -20.59 -3.89 -16.93
N ALA A 228 -19.84 -4.50 -16.00
CA ALA A 228 -18.71 -3.87 -15.34
C ALA A 228 -17.46 -4.74 -15.42
N VAL A 229 -16.28 -4.11 -15.49
CA VAL A 229 -14.99 -4.82 -15.71
C VAL A 229 -14.70 -5.86 -14.62
N HIS A 230 -15.02 -5.56 -13.35
CA HIS A 230 -14.79 -6.49 -12.24
C HIS A 230 -15.71 -7.72 -12.30
N ASN A 231 -16.95 -7.57 -12.79
CA ASN A 231 -17.87 -8.70 -12.97
C ASN A 231 -17.50 -9.55 -14.18
N CYS A 232 -17.12 -8.90 -15.29
CA CYS A 232 -16.53 -9.61 -16.43
C CYS A 232 -15.28 -10.39 -16.02
N PHE A 233 -14.39 -9.80 -15.21
CA PHE A 233 -13.21 -10.51 -14.70
C PHE A 233 -13.60 -11.79 -13.95
N ASN A 234 -14.53 -11.67 -12.99
CA ASN A 234 -14.95 -12.79 -12.17
C ASN A 234 -15.57 -13.91 -13.01
N ALA A 235 -16.49 -13.56 -13.92
CA ALA A 235 -17.15 -14.53 -14.79
C ALA A 235 -16.16 -15.21 -15.75
N VAL A 236 -15.28 -14.44 -16.41
CA VAL A 236 -14.22 -14.98 -17.28
C VAL A 236 -13.33 -15.96 -16.52
N ARG A 237 -12.89 -15.61 -15.31
CA ARG A 237 -12.07 -16.48 -14.47
C ARG A 237 -12.79 -17.78 -14.14
N ALA A 238 -14.06 -17.70 -13.75
CA ALA A 238 -14.88 -18.86 -13.41
C ALA A 238 -15.05 -19.80 -14.62
N LEU A 239 -15.38 -19.25 -15.78
CA LEU A 239 -15.56 -20.02 -17.02
C LEU A 239 -14.26 -20.70 -17.48
N ARG A 240 -13.12 -20.00 -17.41
CA ARG A 240 -11.81 -20.62 -17.70
C ARG A 240 -11.47 -21.74 -16.73
N THR A 241 -11.75 -21.53 -15.44
CA THR A 241 -11.52 -22.54 -14.41
C THR A 241 -12.39 -23.78 -14.68
N ALA A 242 -13.66 -23.58 -15.03
CA ALA A 242 -14.58 -24.66 -15.39
C ALA A 242 -14.18 -25.40 -16.67
N GLN A 243 -13.72 -24.69 -17.70
CA GLN A 243 -13.18 -25.30 -18.92
C GLN A 243 -11.93 -26.13 -18.63
N GLY A 244 -10.99 -25.58 -17.84
CA GLY A 244 -9.78 -26.31 -17.45
C GLY A 244 -10.05 -27.55 -16.60
N ALA A 245 -11.14 -27.57 -15.84
CA ALA A 245 -11.60 -28.72 -15.07
C ALA A 245 -12.48 -29.71 -15.88
N GLY A 246 -12.75 -29.44 -17.16
CA GLY A 246 -13.61 -30.29 -18.00
C GLY A 246 -15.09 -30.30 -17.61
N ILE A 247 -15.56 -29.30 -16.85
CA ILE A 247 -16.95 -29.20 -16.37
C ILE A 247 -17.85 -28.54 -17.42
N ALA A 248 -17.27 -27.69 -18.26
CA ALA A 248 -17.99 -26.91 -19.27
C ALA A 248 -17.55 -27.32 -20.69
N GLY A 249 -18.49 -27.30 -21.64
CA GLY A 249 -18.18 -27.52 -23.05
C GLY A 249 -17.19 -26.48 -23.57
N ALA A 250 -16.08 -26.94 -24.18
CA ALA A 250 -15.02 -26.07 -24.63
C ALA A 250 -15.50 -25.03 -25.65
N ASP A 251 -16.39 -25.40 -26.56
CA ASP A 251 -16.91 -24.53 -27.61
C ASP A 251 -17.79 -23.40 -27.05
N GLU A 252 -18.69 -23.74 -26.13
CA GLU A 252 -19.58 -22.76 -25.48
C GLU A 252 -18.79 -21.72 -24.68
N VAL A 253 -17.82 -22.19 -23.88
CA VAL A 253 -16.94 -21.30 -23.11
C VAL A 253 -16.11 -20.44 -24.05
N THR A 254 -15.51 -21.01 -25.09
CA THR A 254 -14.69 -20.26 -26.06
C THR A 254 -15.51 -19.16 -26.72
N ALA A 255 -16.73 -19.46 -27.17
CA ALA A 255 -17.63 -18.47 -27.75
C ALA A 255 -17.98 -17.35 -26.76
N ALA A 256 -18.24 -17.68 -25.49
CA ALA A 256 -18.50 -16.67 -24.45
C ALA A 256 -17.26 -15.80 -24.18
N LEU A 257 -16.06 -16.38 -24.14
CA LEU A 257 -14.80 -15.66 -23.95
C LEU A 257 -14.47 -14.76 -25.15
N ASP A 258 -14.81 -15.15 -26.37
CA ASP A 258 -14.64 -14.30 -27.55
C ASP A 258 -15.56 -13.07 -27.54
N ARG A 259 -16.81 -13.24 -27.12
CA ARG A 259 -17.71 -12.11 -26.87
C ARG A 259 -17.16 -11.20 -25.76
N ALA A 260 -16.62 -11.77 -24.69
CA ALA A 260 -15.98 -11.02 -23.62
C ALA A 260 -14.75 -10.23 -24.09
N ARG A 261 -13.92 -10.83 -24.97
CA ARG A 261 -12.79 -10.14 -25.63
C ARG A 261 -13.29 -8.96 -26.43
N HIS A 262 -14.33 -9.14 -27.25
CA HIS A 262 -14.90 -8.05 -28.04
C HIS A 262 -15.41 -6.91 -27.13
N TRP A 263 -16.23 -7.25 -26.14
CA TRP A 263 -16.75 -6.30 -25.15
C TRP A 263 -15.62 -5.52 -24.48
N PHE A 264 -14.63 -6.22 -23.92
CA PHE A 264 -13.56 -5.62 -23.13
C PHE A 264 -12.68 -4.68 -23.96
N ARG A 265 -12.47 -5.01 -25.24
CA ARG A 265 -11.77 -4.15 -26.20
C ARG A 265 -12.51 -2.84 -26.40
N ASN A 266 -13.83 -2.88 -26.54
CA ASN A 266 -14.67 -1.69 -26.72
C ASN A 266 -14.82 -0.89 -25.43
N ALA A 267 -15.00 -1.55 -24.28
CA ALA A 267 -15.14 -0.92 -22.98
C ALA A 267 -13.92 -0.07 -22.58
N LEU A 268 -12.73 -0.43 -23.07
CA LEU A 268 -11.48 0.31 -22.84
C LEU A 268 -11.08 1.21 -24.02
N GLN A 269 -11.87 1.29 -25.09
CA GLN A 269 -11.65 2.28 -26.15
C GLN A 269 -12.04 3.67 -25.63
N GLY A 270 -11.07 4.57 -25.55
CA GLY A 270 -11.30 5.99 -25.21
C GLY A 270 -11.46 6.30 -23.72
N VAL A 271 -11.72 5.32 -22.86
CA VAL A 271 -11.85 5.54 -21.40
C VAL A 271 -10.77 4.78 -20.65
N ALA A 272 -9.74 5.50 -20.19
CA ALA A 272 -8.79 4.93 -19.26
C ALA A 272 -9.48 4.68 -17.90
N PRO A 273 -9.19 3.57 -17.21
CA PRO A 273 -9.75 3.35 -15.88
C PRO A 273 -9.36 4.51 -14.95
N ARG A 274 -10.23 4.91 -14.01
CA ARG A 274 -9.99 6.12 -13.19
C ARG A 274 -9.38 5.78 -11.84
N THR A 275 -9.88 4.71 -11.22
CA THR A 275 -9.44 4.28 -9.89
C THR A 275 -8.33 3.23 -9.98
N VAL A 276 -7.69 2.92 -8.85
CA VAL A 276 -6.72 1.81 -8.76
C VAL A 276 -7.43 0.48 -8.92
N ILE A 277 -8.59 0.29 -8.28
CA ILE A 277 -9.40 -0.93 -8.39
C ILE A 277 -9.81 -1.22 -9.84
N ASP A 278 -10.28 -0.21 -10.59
CA ASP A 278 -10.67 -0.41 -11.99
C ASP A 278 -9.46 -0.76 -12.86
N HIS A 279 -8.30 -0.13 -12.63
CA HIS A 279 -7.06 -0.48 -13.31
C HIS A 279 -6.65 -1.92 -13.01
N ALA A 280 -6.66 -2.31 -11.74
CA ALA A 280 -6.28 -3.65 -11.30
C ALA A 280 -7.18 -4.71 -11.93
N PHE A 281 -8.50 -4.52 -11.90
CA PHE A 281 -9.42 -5.44 -12.58
C PHE A 281 -9.23 -5.44 -14.10
N ALA A 282 -9.00 -4.29 -14.73
CA ALA A 282 -8.75 -4.26 -16.18
C ALA A 282 -7.47 -5.00 -16.57
N VAL A 283 -6.37 -4.88 -15.80
CA VAL A 283 -5.14 -5.66 -16.01
C VAL A 283 -5.44 -7.16 -15.88
N ARG A 284 -6.15 -7.56 -14.82
CA ARG A 284 -6.49 -8.96 -14.57
C ARG A 284 -7.44 -9.54 -15.62
N THR A 285 -8.41 -8.77 -16.11
CA THR A 285 -9.27 -9.17 -17.24
C THR A 285 -8.46 -9.36 -18.51
N ALA A 286 -7.53 -8.44 -18.82
CA ALA A 286 -6.66 -8.56 -19.98
C ALA A 286 -5.81 -9.84 -19.92
N MET A 287 -5.27 -10.17 -18.73
CA MET A 287 -4.56 -11.43 -18.48
C MET A 287 -5.46 -12.64 -18.71
N GLN A 288 -6.65 -12.68 -18.10
CA GLN A 288 -7.58 -13.81 -18.24
C GLN A 288 -8.12 -13.98 -19.66
N LEU A 289 -8.06 -12.95 -20.51
CA LEU A 289 -8.48 -13.02 -21.90
C LEU A 289 -7.32 -13.24 -22.88
N ASP A 290 -6.11 -13.49 -22.36
CA ASP A 290 -4.85 -13.66 -23.09
C ASP A 290 -4.51 -12.45 -23.98
N LEU A 291 -4.77 -11.23 -23.50
CA LEU A 291 -4.58 -9.99 -24.26
C LEU A 291 -3.28 -9.26 -23.92
N LEU A 292 -2.50 -9.72 -22.93
CA LEU A 292 -1.31 -9.01 -22.46
C LEU A 292 -0.20 -8.87 -23.50
N HIS A 293 -0.18 -9.72 -24.53
CA HIS A 293 0.73 -9.61 -25.67
C HIS A 293 0.50 -8.35 -26.52
N LEU A 294 -0.65 -7.68 -26.39
CA LEU A 294 -0.94 -6.46 -27.15
C LEU A 294 -0.39 -5.22 -26.41
N PRO A 295 0.35 -4.32 -27.09
CA PRO A 295 1.03 -3.17 -26.46
C PRO A 295 0.13 -2.26 -25.61
N ARG A 296 -1.16 -2.16 -25.91
CA ARG A 296 -2.09 -1.34 -25.12
C ARG A 296 -2.33 -1.89 -23.71
N TYR A 297 -2.32 -3.21 -23.53
CA TYR A 297 -2.59 -3.84 -22.23
C TYR A 297 -1.31 -3.98 -21.41
N GLU A 298 -0.17 -4.11 -22.08
CA GLU A 298 1.13 -3.86 -21.44
C GLU A 298 1.18 -2.44 -20.84
N ARG A 299 0.83 -1.41 -21.63
CA ARG A 299 0.76 -0.02 -21.14
C ARG A 299 -0.21 0.16 -19.98
N LEU A 300 -1.31 -0.59 -19.94
CA LEU A 300 -2.25 -0.57 -18.82
C LEU A 300 -1.58 -1.06 -17.53
N THR A 301 -0.79 -2.13 -17.61
CA THR A 301 -0.06 -2.66 -16.46
C THR A 301 1.05 -1.72 -15.99
N HIS A 302 1.80 -1.11 -16.92
CA HIS A 302 2.77 -0.06 -16.60
C HIS A 302 2.11 1.13 -15.88
N ARG A 303 0.91 1.55 -16.32
CA ARG A 303 0.17 2.63 -15.65
C ARG A 303 -0.22 2.25 -14.23
N LEU A 304 -0.70 1.03 -14.00
CA LEU A 304 -0.99 0.54 -12.65
C LEU A 304 0.28 0.58 -11.77
N SER A 305 1.41 0.05 -12.25
CA SER A 305 2.69 0.08 -11.53
C SER A 305 3.13 1.51 -11.19
N ARG A 306 2.98 2.48 -12.10
CA ARG A 306 3.29 3.89 -11.83
C ARG A 306 2.41 4.54 -10.76
N ARG A 307 1.25 3.95 -10.43
CA ARG A 307 0.37 4.40 -9.33
C ARG A 307 0.77 3.83 -7.97
N GLN A 308 1.93 3.17 -7.84
CA GLN A 308 2.42 2.65 -6.55
C GLN A 308 2.41 3.67 -5.41
N ARG A 309 2.67 4.96 -5.68
CA ARG A 309 2.59 6.00 -4.64
C ARG A 309 1.19 6.13 -4.04
N GLN A 310 0.15 5.89 -4.84
CA GLN A 310 -1.23 5.95 -4.38
C GLN A 310 -1.55 4.71 -3.54
N PHE A 311 -1.34 3.50 -4.07
CA PHE A 311 -1.76 2.29 -3.38
C PHE A 311 -0.78 1.79 -2.32
N LEU A 312 0.44 2.33 -2.24
CA LEU A 312 1.37 2.12 -1.12
C LEU A 312 1.33 3.27 -0.09
N ALA A 313 0.42 4.23 -0.22
CA ALA A 313 0.27 5.29 0.76
C ALA A 313 -0.20 4.71 2.11
N PRO A 314 0.25 5.22 3.27
CA PRO A 314 -0.22 4.76 4.57
C PRO A 314 -1.74 4.87 4.77
N THR A 315 -2.39 5.78 4.04
CA THR A 315 -3.83 6.02 4.04
C THR A 315 -4.59 5.25 2.95
N ALA A 316 -3.87 4.52 2.09
CA ALA A 316 -4.49 3.76 1.00
C ALA A 316 -5.47 2.74 1.55
N ASP A 317 -6.56 2.50 0.81
CA ASP A 317 -7.51 1.45 1.11
C ASP A 317 -6.80 0.09 0.99
N ALA A 318 -6.76 -0.68 2.09
CA ALA A 318 -6.06 -1.97 2.11
C ALA A 318 -6.65 -2.90 1.03
N TYR A 319 -7.98 -2.98 0.96
CA TYR A 319 -8.72 -3.86 0.07
C TYR A 319 -8.81 -3.33 -1.37
N ALA A 320 -9.30 -2.09 -1.54
CA ALA A 320 -9.64 -1.56 -2.85
C ALA A 320 -8.47 -0.90 -3.59
N GLU A 321 -7.31 -0.72 -2.94
CA GLU A 321 -6.13 -0.14 -3.59
C GLU A 321 -4.91 -1.04 -3.44
N THR A 322 -4.43 -1.20 -2.20
CA THR A 322 -3.14 -1.85 -1.91
C THR A 322 -3.11 -3.30 -2.40
N GLU A 323 -4.05 -4.12 -1.91
CA GLU A 323 -4.07 -5.56 -2.17
C GLU A 323 -4.46 -5.88 -3.61
N ILE A 324 -5.53 -5.27 -4.11
CA ILE A 324 -6.02 -5.59 -5.45
C ILE A 324 -4.99 -5.23 -6.53
N ALA A 325 -4.24 -4.13 -6.35
CA ALA A 325 -3.14 -3.77 -7.22
C ALA A 325 -1.98 -4.77 -7.10
N ALA A 326 -1.58 -5.14 -5.89
CA ALA A 326 -0.52 -6.10 -5.65
C ALA A 326 -0.84 -7.47 -6.26
N ILE A 327 -2.05 -7.99 -6.06
CA ILE A 327 -2.52 -9.26 -6.65
C ILE A 327 -2.51 -9.16 -8.18
N ALA A 328 -2.99 -8.06 -8.76
CA ALA A 328 -2.99 -7.87 -10.21
C ALA A 328 -1.58 -7.92 -10.79
N LEU A 329 -0.62 -7.24 -10.16
CA LEU A 329 0.78 -7.21 -10.58
C LEU A 329 1.46 -8.57 -10.38
N ALA A 330 1.15 -9.28 -9.29
CA ALA A 330 1.67 -10.62 -9.01
C ALA A 330 1.18 -11.65 -10.03
N GLU A 331 -0.15 -11.74 -10.24
CA GLU A 331 -0.75 -12.64 -11.22
C GLU A 331 -0.22 -12.36 -12.63
N THR A 332 -0.12 -11.07 -13.01
CA THR A 332 0.42 -10.65 -14.31
C THR A 332 1.88 -11.05 -14.46
N SER A 333 2.70 -10.87 -13.43
CA SER A 333 4.10 -11.28 -13.48
C SER A 333 4.24 -12.77 -13.75
N ARG A 334 3.48 -13.62 -13.06
CA ARG A 334 3.54 -15.07 -13.29
C ARG A 334 3.04 -15.47 -14.66
N HIS A 335 1.98 -14.82 -15.14
CA HIS A 335 1.47 -15.09 -16.48
C HIS A 335 2.53 -14.79 -17.55
N VAL A 336 3.25 -13.68 -17.42
CA VAL A 336 4.34 -13.33 -18.34
C VAL A 336 5.52 -14.29 -18.19
N ASP A 337 5.83 -14.76 -16.99
CA ASP A 337 6.91 -15.75 -16.78
C ASP A 337 6.59 -17.13 -17.36
N ALA A 338 5.30 -17.47 -17.49
CA ALA A 338 4.83 -18.69 -18.13
C ALA A 338 4.72 -18.57 -19.67
N ALA A 339 4.82 -17.37 -20.22
CA ALA A 339 4.77 -17.16 -21.66
C ALA A 339 6.09 -17.62 -22.32
N PRO A 340 6.05 -18.30 -23.48
CA PRO A 340 7.25 -18.83 -24.14
C PRO A 340 8.11 -17.74 -24.80
N GLU A 341 7.56 -16.55 -25.05
CA GLU A 341 8.24 -15.46 -25.72
C GLU A 341 8.87 -14.48 -24.73
N ASP A 342 10.11 -14.07 -24.99
CA ASP A 342 10.73 -12.97 -24.24
C ASP A 342 10.03 -11.67 -24.63
N HIS A 343 9.35 -11.06 -23.66
CA HIS A 343 8.67 -9.79 -23.86
C HIS A 343 9.48 -8.67 -23.19
N PRO A 344 10.39 -7.99 -23.93
CA PRO A 344 11.32 -7.00 -23.35
C PRO A 344 10.59 -5.82 -22.69
N GLY A 345 9.35 -5.54 -23.10
CA GLY A 345 8.49 -4.53 -22.49
C GLY A 345 8.19 -4.77 -20.99
N TRP A 346 8.35 -5.99 -20.50
CA TRP A 346 7.99 -6.39 -19.13
C TRP A 346 9.14 -6.33 -18.12
N GLN A 347 10.28 -5.73 -18.49
CA GLN A 347 11.42 -5.53 -17.58
C GLN A 347 11.08 -4.63 -16.37
N TRP A 348 10.01 -3.84 -16.45
CA TRP A 348 9.56 -2.98 -15.33
C TRP A 348 9.26 -3.78 -14.05
N ARG A 349 8.88 -5.06 -14.18
CA ARG A 349 8.52 -5.95 -13.05
C ARG A 349 9.65 -6.13 -12.04
N TRP A 350 10.89 -5.97 -12.50
CA TRP A 350 12.10 -6.16 -11.71
C TRP A 350 12.75 -4.86 -11.27
N ARG A 351 12.16 -3.71 -11.64
CA ARG A 351 12.69 -2.40 -11.25
C ARG A 351 12.24 -2.06 -9.84
N LEU A 352 13.20 -1.68 -8.99
CA LEU A 352 12.90 -1.03 -7.74
C LEU A 352 12.14 0.29 -8.01
N PRO A 353 11.20 0.67 -7.13
CA PRO A 353 10.53 1.96 -7.23
C PRO A 353 11.57 3.09 -7.14
N ALA A 354 11.44 4.12 -7.97
CA ALA A 354 12.40 5.25 -8.00
C ALA A 354 12.38 6.13 -6.73
N VAL A 355 11.43 5.89 -5.82
CA VAL A 355 11.32 6.58 -4.53
C VAL A 355 10.96 5.52 -3.51
N SER A 356 11.56 5.60 -2.32
CA SER A 356 11.21 4.73 -1.21
C SER A 356 9.70 4.71 -0.96
N PRO A 357 9.11 3.53 -0.74
CA PRO A 357 7.75 3.44 -0.25
C PRO A 357 7.56 4.33 0.99
N PRO A 358 6.51 5.18 1.04
CA PRO A 358 6.35 6.15 2.13
C PRO A 358 6.26 5.54 3.53
N PHE A 359 5.91 4.25 3.65
CA PHE A 359 5.89 3.56 4.93
C PHE A 359 7.28 3.19 5.46
N LEU A 360 8.29 3.03 4.57
CA LEU A 360 9.69 2.81 4.96
C LEU A 360 10.38 4.11 5.42
N ALA A 361 9.83 5.27 5.06
CA ALA A 361 10.29 6.58 5.53
C ALA A 361 9.88 6.90 6.98
N ARG A 362 9.19 5.98 7.67
CA ARG A 362 8.79 6.13 9.08
C ARG A 362 10.01 6.02 9.99
N GLY A 363 10.69 7.14 10.15
CA GLY A 363 11.85 7.29 11.03
C GLY A 363 12.83 8.34 10.56
N THR A 364 12.73 8.79 9.29
CA THR A 364 13.85 9.46 8.65
C THR A 364 13.55 10.81 7.99
N TYR A 365 12.48 11.54 8.34
CA TYR A 365 12.19 12.83 7.70
C TYR A 365 13.34 13.86 7.81
N PHE A 366 14.07 13.88 8.92
CA PHE A 366 15.26 14.72 9.07
C PHE A 366 16.42 14.26 8.15
N TYR A 367 16.51 12.96 7.92
CA TYR A 367 17.56 12.33 7.14
C TYR A 367 17.27 12.48 5.65
N ASP A 368 16.01 12.34 5.22
CA ASP A 368 15.56 12.64 3.87
C ASP A 368 15.79 14.13 3.54
N LEU A 369 15.61 15.02 4.52
CA LEU A 369 15.89 16.44 4.36
C LEU A 369 17.40 16.71 4.24
N LEU A 370 18.25 16.01 5.01
CA LEU A 370 19.70 16.07 4.85
C LEU A 370 20.16 15.48 3.50
N TYR A 371 19.66 14.32 3.09
CA TYR A 371 20.02 13.68 1.82
C TYR A 371 19.51 14.45 0.59
N SER A 372 18.34 15.11 0.69
CA SER A 372 17.76 15.90 -0.40
C SER A 372 18.37 17.30 -0.54
N ALA A 373 19.01 17.84 0.50
CA ALA A 373 19.62 19.17 0.47
C ALA A 373 20.75 19.28 -0.58
N VAL A 374 21.55 18.22 -0.77
CA VAL A 374 22.65 18.22 -1.74
C VAL A 374 22.83 16.82 -2.35
N ASN A 375 22.57 16.69 -3.64
CA ASN A 375 22.65 15.42 -4.39
C ASN A 375 24.10 15.03 -4.77
N ALA A 376 25.08 15.28 -3.89
CA ALA A 376 26.50 15.07 -4.14
C ALA A 376 27.03 13.88 -3.33
N ARG A 377 27.78 12.97 -3.98
CA ARG A 377 28.33 11.74 -3.35
C ARG A 377 29.18 11.98 -2.11
N TRP A 378 29.83 13.13 -1.99
CA TRP A 378 30.63 13.47 -0.80
C TRP A 378 29.74 13.88 0.38
N TRP A 379 28.59 14.50 0.11
CA TRP A 379 27.63 14.92 1.13
C TRP A 379 26.92 13.73 1.77
N VAL A 380 26.50 12.76 0.95
CA VAL A 380 25.97 11.47 1.44
C VAL A 380 26.95 10.81 2.42
N ARG A 381 28.24 10.73 2.04
CA ARG A 381 29.29 10.18 2.93
C ARG A 381 29.51 10.99 4.21
N VAL A 382 29.32 12.30 4.17
CA VAL A 382 29.42 13.17 5.35
C VAL A 382 28.22 12.95 6.27
N VAL A 383 27.01 12.90 5.72
CA VAL A 383 25.79 12.56 6.47
C VAL A 383 25.98 11.17 7.10
N ASP A 384 26.38 10.16 6.34
CA ASP A 384 26.68 8.81 6.82
C ASP A 384 27.71 8.81 7.98
N ALA A 385 28.82 9.53 7.83
CA ALA A 385 29.85 9.59 8.89
C ALA A 385 29.39 10.33 10.15
N LEU A 386 28.48 11.30 10.00
CA LEU A 386 27.83 12.00 11.12
C LEU A 386 26.75 11.12 11.78
N MET A 387 26.10 10.24 11.02
CA MET A 387 25.15 9.24 11.53
C MET A 387 25.83 8.14 12.33
N ASP A 388 26.89 7.56 11.79
CA ASP A 388 27.59 6.40 12.38
C ASP A 388 28.23 6.71 13.75
N ARG A 389 28.27 7.99 14.11
CA ARG A 389 28.82 8.51 15.36
C ARG A 389 27.79 9.12 16.31
N ASP A 390 26.50 8.97 16.03
CA ASP A 390 25.37 9.65 16.70
C ASP A 390 25.52 11.19 16.73
N VAL A 391 26.38 11.78 15.89
CA VAL A 391 26.72 13.21 16.00
C VAL A 391 25.50 14.05 15.70
N VAL A 392 24.64 13.66 14.77
CA VAL A 392 23.46 14.44 14.42
C VAL A 392 22.36 14.33 15.46
N ASP A 393 22.06 13.16 16.00
CA ASP A 393 21.08 13.05 17.09
C ASP A 393 21.57 13.76 18.35
N ARG A 394 22.88 13.69 18.64
CA ARG A 394 23.50 14.48 19.72
C ARG A 394 23.54 15.97 19.41
N THR A 395 23.80 16.38 18.18
CA THR A 395 23.86 17.81 17.80
C THR A 395 22.46 18.39 17.68
N ALA A 396 21.48 17.68 17.14
CA ALA A 396 20.09 18.08 17.12
C ALA A 396 19.52 18.09 18.54
N GLY A 397 19.81 17.09 19.37
CA GLY A 397 19.45 17.05 20.79
C GLY A 397 20.16 18.13 21.62
N LEU A 398 21.40 18.50 21.29
CA LEU A 398 22.17 19.55 21.96
C LEU A 398 21.80 20.93 21.42
N VAL A 399 21.43 21.07 20.16
CA VAL A 399 20.89 22.31 19.57
C VAL A 399 19.49 22.55 20.07
N LEU A 400 18.57 21.57 20.03
CA LEU A 400 17.26 21.68 20.68
C LEU A 400 17.41 21.85 22.19
N GLY A 401 18.31 21.12 22.85
CA GLY A 401 18.55 21.27 24.29
C GLY A 401 19.12 22.63 24.67
N THR A 402 20.04 23.18 23.87
CA THR A 402 20.61 24.53 24.04
C THR A 402 19.57 25.58 23.69
N ILE A 403 18.80 25.39 22.63
CA ILE A 403 17.73 26.28 22.20
C ILE A 403 16.59 26.30 23.21
N THR A 404 16.18 25.15 23.75
CA THR A 404 15.19 25.02 24.82
C THR A 404 15.74 25.55 26.13
N ALA A 405 17.01 25.35 26.47
CA ALA A 405 17.65 25.98 27.62
C ALA A 405 17.65 27.51 27.47
N LEU A 406 18.06 28.03 26.31
CA LEU A 406 18.08 29.47 25.99
C LEU A 406 16.67 30.08 25.90
N ALA A 407 15.65 29.31 25.48
CA ALA A 407 14.28 29.79 25.31
C ALA A 407 13.41 29.65 26.57
N VAL A 408 13.69 28.69 27.46
CA VAL A 408 12.88 28.41 28.66
C VAL A 408 13.51 29.00 29.92
N ILE A 409 14.83 29.16 30.00
CA ILE A 409 15.50 29.60 31.23
C ILE A 409 16.81 30.32 30.88
N ASN A 410 16.83 31.65 30.79
CA ASN A 410 17.61 32.45 31.74
C ASN A 410 17.54 33.96 31.42
N PRO A 411 17.01 34.85 32.30
CA PRO A 411 17.25 36.29 32.23
C PRO A 411 18.75 36.65 32.15
N ASP A 412 19.66 35.76 32.57
CA ASP A 412 21.10 35.93 32.40
C ASP A 412 21.55 35.96 30.94
N VAL A 413 20.86 35.30 30.00
CA VAL A 413 21.24 35.35 28.57
C VAL A 413 20.90 36.71 27.97
N ALA A 414 19.74 37.28 28.33
CA ALA A 414 19.38 38.64 27.97
C ALA A 414 20.36 39.65 28.58
N ASN A 415 20.73 39.46 29.85
CA ASN A 415 21.73 40.29 30.52
C ASN A 415 23.14 40.13 29.91
N ILE A 416 23.56 38.92 29.52
CA ILE A 416 24.83 38.68 28.82
C ILE A 416 24.81 39.39 27.47
N LEU A 417 23.76 39.22 26.66
CA LEU A 417 23.64 39.91 25.37
C LEU A 417 23.62 41.44 25.51
N ALA A 418 23.05 41.97 26.59
CA ALA A 418 23.05 43.40 26.91
C ALA A 418 24.41 43.91 27.44
N GLN A 419 25.25 43.05 28.02
CA GLN A 419 26.58 43.38 28.55
C GLN A 419 27.73 43.11 27.57
N VAL A 420 27.44 42.48 26.43
CA VAL A 420 28.43 42.12 25.43
C VAL A 420 28.87 43.36 24.62
N ASP A 421 30.18 43.58 24.55
CA ASP A 421 30.81 44.66 23.79
C ASP A 421 30.50 44.56 22.27
N GLY A 422 30.49 45.71 21.59
CA GLY A 422 29.91 45.84 20.25
C GLY A 422 30.43 44.85 19.19
N ALA A 423 31.68 44.37 19.29
CA ALA A 423 32.21 43.38 18.35
C ALA A 423 31.61 41.98 18.56
N ARG A 424 31.49 41.52 19.80
CA ARG A 424 30.93 40.20 20.13
C ARG A 424 29.41 40.18 19.94
N LEU A 425 28.73 41.30 20.20
CA LEU A 425 27.31 41.45 19.89
C LEU A 425 27.10 41.30 18.38
N THR A 426 27.87 42.05 17.58
CA THR A 426 27.83 41.96 16.10
C THR A 426 28.03 40.53 15.59
N VAL A 427 29.01 39.79 16.15
CA VAL A 427 29.25 38.38 15.77
C VAL A 427 28.07 37.47 16.14
N THR A 428 27.47 37.69 17.31
CA THR A 428 26.31 36.91 17.77
C THR A 428 25.08 37.18 16.89
N LEU A 429 24.83 38.45 16.55
CA LEU A 429 23.78 38.87 15.61
C LEU A 429 23.96 38.23 14.24
N ALA A 430 25.19 38.25 13.71
CA ALA A 430 25.53 37.62 12.45
C ALA A 430 25.30 36.11 12.47
N GLY A 431 25.63 35.44 13.59
CA GLY A 431 25.38 34.01 13.78
C GLY A 431 23.88 33.65 13.78
N ILE A 432 23.05 34.41 14.50
CA ILE A 432 21.60 34.21 14.53
C ILE A 432 20.99 34.45 13.15
N ALA A 433 21.40 35.54 12.47
CA ALA A 433 20.95 35.85 11.12
C ALA A 433 21.33 34.73 10.13
N ALA A 434 22.55 34.19 10.22
CA ALA A 434 22.99 33.07 9.38
C ALA A 434 22.15 31.79 9.62
N LEU A 435 21.84 31.48 10.89
CA LEU A 435 20.99 30.34 11.23
C LEU A 435 19.56 30.49 10.70
N LEU A 436 18.98 31.70 10.82
CA LEU A 436 17.66 32.01 10.26
C LEU A 436 17.63 31.90 8.73
N LEU A 437 18.66 32.43 8.04
CA LEU A 437 18.78 32.32 6.59
C LEU A 437 18.96 30.88 6.13
N LEU A 438 19.77 30.09 6.85
CA LEU A 438 19.95 28.67 6.58
C LEU A 438 18.64 27.89 6.74
N TRP A 439 17.91 28.13 7.83
CA TRP A 439 16.61 27.50 8.08
C TRP A 439 15.56 27.88 7.02
N PHE A 440 15.53 29.15 6.62
CA PHE A 440 14.65 29.62 5.57
C PHE A 440 15.00 28.97 4.21
N GLY A 441 16.29 28.79 3.90
CA GLY A 441 16.76 28.03 2.75
C GLY A 441 16.28 26.58 2.75
N VAL A 442 16.34 25.91 3.92
CA VAL A 442 15.79 24.55 4.09
C VAL A 442 14.29 24.50 3.84
N LYS A 443 13.51 25.42 4.43
CA LYS A 443 12.05 25.47 4.23
C LYS A 443 11.64 25.74 2.79
N THR A 444 12.34 26.66 2.12
CA THR A 444 12.05 26.99 0.71
C THR A 444 12.33 25.81 -0.21
N ALA A 445 13.40 25.04 0.05
CA ALA A 445 13.66 23.79 -0.64
C ALA A 445 12.57 22.73 -0.37
N ALA A 446 12.10 22.60 0.87
CA ALA A 446 11.11 21.60 1.27
C ALA A 446 9.67 21.90 0.78
N GLN A 447 9.23 23.16 0.80
CA GLN A 447 7.82 23.52 0.53
C GLN A 447 7.52 23.82 -0.95
N THR A 448 8.49 23.68 -1.86
CA THR A 448 8.39 23.95 -3.31
C THR A 448 7.93 25.37 -3.70
N SER A 449 7.71 26.25 -2.72
CA SER A 449 7.20 27.61 -2.91
C SER A 449 7.77 28.55 -1.85
N LEU A 450 8.46 29.60 -2.30
CA LEU A 450 8.97 30.68 -1.47
C LEU A 450 7.85 31.34 -0.66
N LEU A 451 6.67 31.51 -1.28
CA LEU A 451 5.53 32.16 -0.64
C LEU A 451 5.06 31.37 0.59
N LYS A 452 4.88 30.05 0.47
CA LYS A 452 4.45 29.19 1.59
C LYS A 452 5.47 29.15 2.74
N ALA A 453 6.76 29.09 2.41
CA ALA A 453 7.83 29.13 3.40
C ALA A 453 7.80 30.46 4.17
N LEU A 454 7.55 31.57 3.48
CA LEU A 454 7.44 32.90 4.06
C LEU A 454 6.18 33.04 4.91
N THR A 455 5.01 32.58 4.45
CA THR A 455 3.77 32.64 5.24
C THR A 455 3.85 31.82 6.53
N SER A 456 4.42 30.61 6.46
CA SER A 456 4.59 29.76 7.67
C SER A 456 5.54 30.38 8.68
N SER A 457 6.69 30.90 8.21
CA SER A 457 7.66 31.57 9.09
C SER A 457 7.08 32.86 9.68
N VAL A 458 6.30 33.62 8.92
CA VAL A 458 5.62 34.84 9.43
C VAL A 458 4.55 34.49 10.46
N SER A 459 3.81 33.40 10.30
CA SER A 459 2.82 32.98 11.31
C SER A 459 3.44 32.62 12.67
N ALA A 460 4.70 32.17 12.68
CA ALA A 460 5.45 31.89 13.92
C ALA A 460 6.02 33.16 14.59
N LEU A 461 6.06 34.31 13.90
CA LEU A 461 6.51 35.60 14.47
C LEU A 461 5.56 36.13 15.53
N VAL A 462 4.25 35.91 15.37
CA VAL A 462 3.23 36.38 16.32
C VAL A 462 3.41 35.72 17.69
N PRO A 463 3.44 34.38 17.83
CA PRO A 463 3.70 33.75 19.12
C PRO A 463 5.11 34.04 19.64
N ALA A 464 6.14 34.15 18.78
CA ALA A 464 7.47 34.57 19.21
C ALA A 464 7.48 35.99 19.82
N ALA A 465 6.76 36.94 19.21
CA ALA A 465 6.63 38.31 19.70
C ALA A 465 5.86 38.38 21.02
N VAL A 466 4.75 37.64 21.12
CA VAL A 466 3.96 37.54 22.36
C VAL A 466 4.80 36.91 23.47
N LEU A 467 5.53 35.82 23.20
CA LEU A 467 6.38 35.17 24.20
C LEU A 467 7.51 36.12 24.66
N THR A 468 8.09 36.87 23.74
CA THR A 468 9.11 37.91 24.02
C THR A 468 8.56 39.01 24.90
N TRP A 469 7.37 39.51 24.57
CA TRP A 469 6.69 40.53 25.35
C TRP A 469 6.24 40.07 26.75
N VAL A 470 5.78 38.82 26.88
CA VAL A 470 5.35 38.24 28.18
C VAL A 470 6.54 37.98 29.10
N LEU A 471 7.69 37.59 28.55
CA LEU A 471 8.86 37.20 29.34
C LEU A 471 9.82 38.36 29.64
N ASP A 472 9.80 39.44 28.86
CA ASP A 472 10.66 40.61 29.05
C ASP A 472 9.84 41.90 29.31
N SER A 473 10.09 42.54 30.46
CA SER A 473 9.64 43.91 30.77
C SER A 473 10.63 44.95 30.18
N PRO A 474 10.25 46.24 30.02
CA PRO A 474 10.66 47.04 28.87
C PRO A 474 12.00 47.75 29.08
N THR A 475 13.15 47.08 28.94
CA THR A 475 14.46 47.76 28.80
C THR A 475 15.55 47.05 27.95
N PRO A 476 15.30 46.07 27.06
CA PRO A 476 16.36 45.67 26.13
C PRO A 476 16.53 46.71 25.01
N ASP A 477 17.78 47.08 24.70
CA ASP A 477 18.13 47.82 23.49
C ASP A 477 17.59 47.08 22.25
N ALA A 478 17.07 47.84 21.28
CA ALA A 478 16.36 47.30 20.11
C ALA A 478 17.08 46.13 19.38
N PRO A 479 18.43 46.11 19.22
CA PRO A 479 19.13 45.00 18.57
C PRO A 479 19.07 43.68 19.37
N ALA A 480 19.11 43.74 20.70
CA ALA A 480 19.01 42.56 21.55
C ALA A 480 17.60 41.97 21.52
N LEU A 481 16.57 42.84 21.54
CA LEU A 481 15.18 42.44 21.41
C LEU A 481 14.88 41.76 20.07
N ILE A 482 15.37 42.30 18.95
CA ILE A 482 15.21 41.71 17.61
C ILE A 482 15.84 40.32 17.53
N SER A 483 16.96 40.12 18.23
CA SER A 483 17.69 38.85 18.23
C SER A 483 17.04 37.78 19.06
N LEU A 484 16.53 38.16 20.24
CA LEU A 484 15.71 37.29 21.08
C LEU A 484 14.44 36.89 20.35
N LEU A 485 13.80 37.85 19.66
CA LEU A 485 12.63 37.59 18.83
C LEU A 485 12.94 36.63 17.68
N GLY A 486 14.05 36.84 16.98
CA GLY A 486 14.51 35.97 15.89
C GLY A 486 14.88 34.57 16.35
N LEU A 487 15.54 34.45 17.51
CA LEU A 487 15.88 33.15 18.09
C LEU A 487 14.62 32.39 18.49
N ARG A 488 13.68 33.05 19.18
CA ARG A 488 12.39 32.46 19.60
C ARG A 488 11.52 32.08 18.41
N LEU A 489 11.52 32.90 17.36
CA LEU A 489 10.91 32.55 16.08
C LEU A 489 11.49 31.25 15.53
N LEU A 490 12.82 31.17 15.44
CA LEU A 490 13.51 29.98 14.94
C LEU A 490 13.10 28.74 15.74
N VAL A 491 13.02 28.85 17.08
CA VAL A 491 12.59 27.73 17.94
C VAL A 491 11.16 27.31 17.63
N ILE A 492 10.22 28.24 17.71
CA ILE A 492 8.79 27.95 17.54
C ILE A 492 8.55 27.38 16.15
N ASP A 493 9.21 27.94 15.14
CA ASP A 493 9.05 27.56 13.75
C ASP A 493 9.70 26.21 13.43
N VAL A 494 10.88 25.91 13.99
CA VAL A 494 11.51 24.58 13.92
C VAL A 494 10.66 23.54 14.63
N VAL A 495 10.18 23.83 15.85
CA VAL A 495 9.33 22.91 16.62
C VAL A 495 8.00 22.68 15.92
N ALA A 496 7.33 23.73 15.43
CA ALA A 496 6.07 23.62 14.71
C ALA A 496 6.24 22.85 13.40
N PHE A 497 7.26 23.18 12.60
CA PHE A 497 7.56 22.45 11.36
C PHE A 497 7.90 20.99 11.63
N THR A 498 8.69 20.71 12.68
CA THR A 498 9.04 19.34 13.08
C THR A 498 7.81 18.59 13.59
N ALA A 499 6.97 19.21 14.41
CA ALA A 499 5.79 18.57 14.97
C ALA A 499 4.67 18.32 13.93
N ASP A 500 4.54 19.20 12.93
CA ASP A 500 3.64 19.04 11.78
C ASP A 500 4.17 17.96 10.81
N SER A 501 5.46 18.02 10.45
CA SER A 501 6.08 17.02 9.54
C SER A 501 6.21 15.62 10.15
N THR A 502 6.36 15.50 11.47
CA THR A 502 6.40 14.21 12.17
C THR A 502 5.00 13.66 12.49
N GLY A 503 3.95 14.47 12.29
CA GLY A 503 2.59 14.15 12.73
C GLY A 503 2.47 14.01 14.25
N LEU A 504 3.40 14.58 15.03
CA LEU A 504 3.38 14.55 16.49
C LEU A 504 2.17 15.32 17.03
N LEU A 505 1.82 16.46 16.42
CA LEU A 505 0.62 17.23 16.79
C LEU A 505 -0.67 16.42 16.55
N ASP A 506 -0.74 15.69 15.44
CA ASP A 506 -1.86 14.77 15.12
C ASP A 506 -1.99 13.59 16.11
N ARG A 507 -0.94 13.29 16.88
CA ARG A 507 -0.92 12.23 17.91
C ARG A 507 -1.17 12.76 19.31
N LEU A 508 -0.74 13.99 19.60
CA LEU A 508 -0.87 14.62 20.92
C LEU A 508 -2.18 15.38 21.12
N LEU A 509 -2.76 15.90 20.03
CA LEU A 509 -4.06 16.55 20.07
C LEU A 509 -5.13 15.52 19.69
N PRO A 510 -6.06 15.16 20.59
CA PRO A 510 -7.18 14.34 20.22
C PRO A 510 -7.94 15.03 19.10
N LYS A 511 -8.15 14.32 17.97
CA LYS A 511 -9.01 14.79 16.90
C LYS A 511 -10.42 14.93 17.47
N GLN A 512 -10.87 16.17 17.65
CA GLN A 512 -12.24 16.49 18.03
C GLN A 512 -13.21 16.19 16.90
#